data_AF-A0A7Y9EQG3-F1
#
_entry.id   AF-A0A7Y9EQG3-F1
#
_cell.length_a   1.000
_cell.length_b   1.000
_cell.length_c   1.000
_cell.angle_alpha   90.00
_cell.angle_beta   90.00
_cell.angle_gamma   90.00
#
_symmetry.space_group_name_H-M   'P 1'
#
loop_
_entity.id
_entity.type
_entity.pdbx_description
1 polymer ?
#
loop_
_entity_poly.entity_id
_entity_poly.type
_entity_poly.pdbx_seq_one_letter_code
_entity_poly.pdbx_strand_id
1 'polypeptide(L)'
;MSVDLTAATRRRTPAAKPAKVTAPAGESTAARLLPDDGIVDPIAIEIAASGVRPVALTHTERVLAAARILAAGGSQATITARLHVPAKTARTLTAQARRIGDPGDLWAA
;
A
#
# COMPACT_ATOMS: atom_id res chain seq x y z
N MET A 1 -56.48 -18.69 -11.50
CA MET A 1 -55.20 -18.39 -10.82
C MET A 1 -54.19 -19.37 -11.40
N SER A 2 -53.50 -19.14 -12.54
CA SER A 2 -52.47 -18.11 -12.83
C SER A 2 -51.47 -18.03 -11.66
N VAL A 3 -50.20 -18.40 -11.78
CA VAL A 3 -49.23 -18.08 -12.85
C VAL A 3 -48.16 -19.16 -13.05
N ASP A 4 -47.65 -19.21 -14.28
CA ASP A 4 -46.45 -19.90 -14.77
C ASP A 4 -45.17 -19.13 -14.38
N LEU A 5 -44.02 -19.80 -14.16
CA LEU A 5 -42.69 -19.18 -14.04
C LEU A 5 -41.55 -20.21 -14.26
N THR A 6 -41.35 -20.53 -15.54
CA THR A 6 -40.10 -20.48 -16.31
C THR A 6 -38.73 -20.68 -15.60
N ALA A 7 -38.02 -21.69 -16.12
CA ALA A 7 -36.58 -21.96 -16.14
C ALA A 7 -35.58 -20.86 -15.68
N ALA A 8 -34.59 -21.29 -14.87
CA ALA A 8 -33.28 -20.64 -14.81
C ALA A 8 -32.16 -21.66 -14.58
N THR A 9 -31.54 -22.06 -15.69
CA THR A 9 -30.28 -22.79 -15.82
C THR A 9 -29.20 -22.22 -14.89
N ARG A 10 -28.85 -22.95 -13.81
CA ARG A 10 -27.60 -22.69 -13.07
C ARG A 10 -26.45 -23.25 -13.88
N ARG A 11 -25.78 -22.39 -14.65
CA ARG A 11 -24.46 -22.69 -15.22
C ARG A 11 -23.51 -22.96 -14.05
N ARG A 12 -23.01 -24.19 -13.94
CA ARG A 12 -21.83 -24.51 -13.15
C ARG A 12 -20.65 -23.77 -13.76
N THR A 13 -20.15 -22.75 -13.07
CA THR A 13 -18.82 -22.20 -13.31
C THR A 13 -17.81 -23.32 -13.02
N PRO A 14 -16.86 -23.63 -13.92
CA PRO A 14 -15.80 -24.57 -13.59
C PRO A 14 -14.96 -23.98 -12.46
N ALA A 15 -14.77 -24.78 -11.41
CA ALA A 15 -13.88 -24.48 -10.31
C ALA A 15 -12.49 -24.14 -10.86
N ALA A 16 -12.05 -22.91 -10.62
CA ALA A 16 -10.67 -22.53 -10.85
C ALA A 16 -9.79 -23.49 -10.02
N LYS A 17 -8.83 -24.14 -10.70
CA LYS A 17 -7.80 -24.97 -10.08
C LYS A 17 -7.19 -24.19 -8.89
N PRO A 18 -7.00 -24.81 -7.72
CA PRO A 18 -6.32 -24.14 -6.62
C PRO A 18 -4.93 -23.73 -7.12
N ALA A 19 -4.69 -22.42 -7.19
CA ALA A 19 -3.37 -21.90 -7.46
C ALA A 19 -2.44 -22.47 -6.40
N LYS A 20 -1.43 -23.20 -6.86
CA LYS A 20 -0.39 -23.83 -6.06
C LYS A 20 0.19 -22.76 -5.13
N VAL A 21 -0.16 -22.84 -3.84
CA VAL A 21 0.47 -22.05 -2.77
C VAL A 21 1.93 -22.48 -2.73
N THR A 22 2.73 -21.80 -3.53
CA THR A 22 4.17 -21.93 -3.52
C THR A 22 4.62 -20.77 -2.64
N ALA A 23 4.80 -21.02 -1.35
CA ALA A 23 5.55 -20.11 -0.51
C ALA A 23 6.96 -20.03 -1.09
N PRO A 24 7.46 -18.86 -1.55
CA PRO A 24 8.85 -18.75 -1.86
C PRO A 24 9.62 -18.45 -0.58
N ALA A 25 10.52 -19.37 -0.26
CA ALA A 25 11.65 -19.14 0.60
C ALA A 25 12.44 -17.90 0.17
N GLY A 26 12.98 -17.16 1.15
CA GLY A 26 13.87 -16.03 0.94
C GLY A 26 13.28 -14.74 1.48
N GLU A 27 13.47 -14.54 2.79
CA GLU A 27 13.14 -13.33 3.54
C GLU A 27 13.98 -12.14 3.03
N SER A 28 13.58 -11.57 1.90
CA SER A 28 14.00 -10.24 1.50
C SER A 28 13.08 -9.26 2.20
N THR A 29 13.60 -8.54 3.19
CA THR A 29 12.97 -7.41 3.92
C THR A 29 12.73 -6.19 3.02
N ALA A 30 12.41 -6.41 1.74
CA ALA A 30 11.99 -5.35 0.84
C ALA A 30 10.52 -5.04 1.13
N ALA A 31 10.21 -3.79 1.50
CA ALA A 31 8.83 -3.32 1.65
C ALA A 31 8.06 -3.55 0.34
N ARG A 32 7.12 -4.50 0.37
CA ARG A 32 6.32 -4.92 -0.78
C ARG A 32 5.50 -3.73 -1.30
N LEU A 33 5.62 -3.42 -2.60
CA LEU A 33 4.77 -2.43 -3.26
C LEU A 33 3.44 -3.09 -3.59
N LEU A 34 2.34 -2.49 -3.14
CA LEU A 34 1.00 -2.88 -3.56
C LEU A 34 0.60 -2.11 -4.83
N PRO A 35 -0.20 -2.71 -5.72
CA PRO A 35 -0.95 -1.96 -6.72
C PRO A 35 -1.81 -0.90 -6.03
N ASP A 36 -1.98 0.25 -6.68
CA ASP A 36 -2.90 1.27 -6.19
C ASP A 36 -4.35 0.81 -6.46
N ASP A 37 -5.15 0.68 -5.40
CA ASP A 37 -6.57 0.31 -5.46
C ASP A 37 -7.50 1.52 -5.24
N GLY A 38 -6.93 2.72 -5.14
CA GLY A 38 -7.64 3.96 -4.86
C GLY A 38 -8.01 4.16 -3.39
N ILE A 39 -7.59 3.26 -2.49
CA ILE A 39 -7.79 3.36 -1.05
C ILE A 39 -6.44 3.71 -0.39
N VAL A 40 -6.48 4.58 0.61
CA VAL A 40 -5.31 4.96 1.40
C VAL A 40 -5.53 4.45 2.82
N ASP A 41 -4.62 3.62 3.34
CA ASP A 41 -4.63 3.17 4.74
C ASP A 41 -3.76 4.11 5.62
N PRO A 42 -4.37 4.96 6.47
CA PRO A 42 -3.63 5.89 7.33
C PRO A 42 -2.77 5.17 8.37
N ILE A 43 -3.20 3.99 8.83
CA ILE A 43 -2.48 3.20 9.83
C ILE A 43 -1.22 2.59 9.20
N ALA A 44 -1.32 2.10 7.96
CA ALA A 44 -0.15 1.62 7.22
C ALA A 44 0.90 2.73 7.04
N ILE A 45 0.45 3.95 6.71
CA ILE A 45 1.31 5.14 6.58
C ILE A 45 2.00 5.46 7.90
N GLU A 46 1.28 5.48 9.02
CA GLU A 46 1.85 5.79 10.33
C GLU A 46 2.86 4.74 10.78
N ILE A 47 2.52 3.45 10.64
CA ILE A 47 3.44 2.35 10.99
C ILE A 47 4.71 2.44 10.14
N ALA A 48 4.59 2.66 8.83
CA ALA A 48 5.75 2.81 7.96
C ALA A 48 6.57 4.07 8.28
N ALA A 49 5.90 5.20 8.55
CA ALA A 49 6.55 6.46 8.89
C ALA A 49 7.29 6.39 10.23
N SER A 50 6.81 5.59 11.19
CA SER A 50 7.50 5.33 12.46
C SER A 50 8.73 4.42 12.29
N GLY A 51 8.72 3.55 11.29
CA GLY A 51 9.75 2.54 11.07
C GLY A 51 9.68 1.36 12.04
N VAL A 52 8.56 1.19 12.76
CA VAL A 52 8.37 0.09 13.73
C VAL A 52 8.45 -1.28 13.06
N ARG A 53 7.87 -1.42 11.87
CA ARG A 53 7.97 -2.63 11.06
C ARG A 53 7.75 -2.31 9.58
N PRO A 54 8.25 -3.14 8.64
CA PRO A 54 7.89 -3.05 7.24
C PRO A 54 6.39 -3.26 7.06
N VAL A 55 5.75 -2.39 6.28
CA VAL A 55 4.35 -2.54 5.86
C VAL A 55 4.31 -2.52 4.33
N ALA A 56 3.36 -3.26 3.78
CA ALA A 56 3.14 -3.27 2.36
C ALA A 56 2.34 -2.01 1.99
N LEU A 57 2.88 -1.19 1.09
CA LEU A 57 2.34 0.14 0.78
C LEU A 57 2.10 0.28 -0.73
N THR A 58 1.03 0.97 -1.11
CA THR A 58 0.84 1.51 -2.46
C THR A 58 1.86 2.61 -2.76
N HIS A 59 1.91 3.08 -4.02
CA HIS A 59 2.78 4.21 -4.36
C HIS A 59 2.35 5.48 -3.61
N THR A 60 1.05 5.77 -3.61
CA THR A 60 0.45 6.92 -2.95
C THR A 60 0.76 6.91 -1.45
N GLU A 61 0.60 5.76 -0.78
CA GLU A 61 0.91 5.61 0.64
C GLU A 61 2.39 5.83 0.95
N ARG A 62 3.33 5.40 0.09
CA ARG A 62 4.76 5.71 0.28
C ARG A 62 5.06 7.20 0.21
N VAL A 63 4.40 7.91 -0.69
CA VAL A 63 4.59 9.37 -0.80
C VAL A 63 4.07 10.05 0.46
N LEU A 64 2.90 9.66 0.95
CA LEU A 64 2.32 10.18 2.19
C LEU A 64 3.17 9.82 3.43
N ALA A 65 3.69 8.60 3.50
CA ALA A 65 4.60 8.19 4.57
C ALA A 65 5.92 8.99 4.51
N ALA A 66 6.47 9.23 3.32
CA ALA A 66 7.64 10.08 3.15
C ALA A 66 7.35 11.54 3.59
N ALA A 67 6.19 12.09 3.24
CA ALA A 67 5.77 13.42 3.67
C ALA A 67 5.67 13.51 5.19
N ARG A 68 5.07 12.52 5.84
CA ARG A 68 4.98 12.46 7.31
C ARG A 68 6.35 12.32 7.98
N ILE A 69 7.27 11.54 7.41
CA ILE A 69 8.66 11.46 7.88
C ILE A 69 9.33 12.84 7.81
N LEU A 70 9.17 13.57 6.70
CA LEU A 70 9.76 14.91 6.53
C LEU A 70 9.14 15.95 7.48
N ALA A 71 7.81 15.92 7.65
CA ALA A 71 7.11 16.80 8.59
C ALA A 71 7.58 16.61 10.04
N ALA A 72 7.92 15.37 10.41
CA ALA A 72 8.53 15.04 11.70
C ALA A 72 10.03 15.39 11.81
N GLY A 73 10.60 16.13 10.83
CA GLY A 73 12.01 16.51 10.80
C GLY A 73 12.96 15.42 10.27
N GLY A 74 12.43 14.34 9.71
CA GLY A 74 13.20 13.27 9.10
C GLY A 74 13.92 13.70 7.81
N SER A 75 14.92 12.92 7.41
CA SER A 75 15.71 13.15 6.19
C SER A 75 15.45 12.11 5.11
N GLN A 76 16.03 12.28 3.92
CA GLN A 76 16.04 11.24 2.88
C GLN A 76 16.67 9.91 3.37
N ALA A 77 17.66 9.99 4.27
CA ALA A 77 18.24 8.80 4.89
C ALA A 77 17.21 8.09 5.79
N THR A 78 16.41 8.86 6.54
CA THR A 78 15.30 8.35 7.34
C THR A 78 14.25 7.66 6.46
N ILE A 79 13.91 8.23 5.31
CA ILE A 79 12.99 7.62 4.33
C ILE A 79 13.54 6.28 3.81
N THR A 80 14.83 6.25 3.45
CA THR A 80 15.50 5.02 2.99
C THR A 80 15.40 3.93 4.05
N ALA A 81 15.72 4.26 5.30
CA ALA A 81 15.71 3.33 6.41
C ALA A 81 14.31 2.83 6.76
N ARG A 82 13.34 3.73 6.91
CA ARG A 82 11.99 3.38 7.40
C ARG A 82 11.10 2.77 6.33
N LEU A 83 11.23 3.19 5.08
CA LEU A 83 10.43 2.65 3.97
C LEU A 83 11.13 1.49 3.24
N HIS A 84 12.35 1.12 3.64
CA HIS A 84 13.16 0.07 3.02
C HIS A 84 13.26 0.24 1.50
N VAL A 85 13.50 1.48 1.03
CA VAL A 85 13.63 1.81 -0.38
C VAL A 85 15.06 2.23 -0.73
N PRO A 86 15.55 1.96 -1.95
CA PRO A 86 16.85 2.45 -2.38
C PRO A 86 16.93 3.98 -2.34
N ALA A 87 18.14 4.53 -2.13
CA ALA A 87 18.37 5.98 -2.02
C ALA A 87 17.82 6.77 -3.23
N LYS A 88 17.89 6.20 -4.44
CA LYS A 88 17.31 6.79 -5.66
C LYS A 88 15.80 6.95 -5.54
N THR A 89 15.10 5.93 -5.05
CA THR A 89 13.65 5.96 -4.81
C THR A 89 13.32 6.93 -3.67
N ALA A 90 14.11 6.94 -2.60
CA ALA A 90 13.94 7.90 -1.52
C ALA A 90 14.05 9.35 -2.03
N ARG A 91 14.99 9.64 -2.95
CA ARG A 91 15.11 10.97 -3.57
C ARG A 91 13.84 11.37 -4.32
N THR A 92 13.28 10.45 -5.10
CA THR A 92 12.01 10.68 -5.83
C THR A 92 10.86 10.92 -4.85
N LEU A 93 10.74 10.09 -3.81
CA LEU A 93 9.71 10.24 -2.78
C LEU A 93 9.84 11.57 -2.04
N THR A 94 11.05 12.00 -1.67
CA THR A 94 11.28 13.33 -1.07
C THR A 94 10.79 14.45 -1.97
N ALA A 95 11.08 14.38 -3.28
CA ALA A 95 10.64 15.40 -4.22
C ALA A 95 9.10 15.42 -4.39
N GLN A 96 8.46 14.25 -4.41
CA GLN A 96 7.00 14.13 -4.48
C GLN A 96 6.34 14.62 -3.18
N ALA A 97 6.83 14.17 -2.03
CA ALA A 97 6.32 14.55 -0.71
C ALA A 97 6.35 16.06 -0.48
N ARG A 98 7.43 16.74 -0.90
CA ARG A 98 7.54 18.21 -0.80
C ARG A 98 6.51 18.98 -1.62
N ARG A 99 5.94 18.37 -2.68
CA ARG A 99 4.86 19.00 -3.45
C ARG A 99 3.51 18.91 -2.75
N ILE A 100 3.35 17.94 -1.85
CA ILE A 100 2.11 17.70 -1.12
C ILE A 100 2.06 18.53 0.17
N GLY A 101 3.18 18.66 0.89
CA GLY A 101 3.22 19.30 2.21
C GLY A 101 2.98 18.29 3.34
N ASP A 102 2.69 18.77 4.56
CA ASP A 102 2.39 17.89 5.69
C ASP A 102 0.99 17.26 5.53
N PRO A 103 0.88 15.92 5.48
CA PRO A 103 -0.42 15.24 5.41
C PRO A 103 -1.21 15.28 6.73
N GLY A 104 -0.69 15.87 7.81
CA GLY A 104 -1.36 15.99 9.11
C GLY A 104 -2.79 16.52 9.03
N ASP A 105 -3.06 17.44 8.09
CA ASP A 105 -4.38 18.03 7.88
C ASP A 105 -5.37 17.09 7.16
N LEU A 106 -4.89 16.06 6.47
CA LEU A 106 -5.74 15.17 5.65
C LEU A 106 -6.59 14.20 6.50
N TRP A 107 -6.27 14.05 7.78
CA TRP A 107 -6.90 13.08 8.69
C TRP A 107 -7.60 13.74 9.89
N ALA A 108 -7.53 15.06 10.02
CA ALA A 108 -8.08 15.82 11.15
C ALA A 108 -9.54 16.27 10.95
N ALA A 109 -10.23 15.75 9.94
CA ALA A 109 -11.61 16.11 9.56
C ALA A 109 -12.63 15.03 9.97
#